data_AF-A0A9D4D9H9-F1
#
_entry.id   AF-A0A9D4D9H9-F1
#
_cell.length_a   1.000
_cell.length_b   1.000
_cell.length_c   1.000
_cell.angle_alpha   90.00
_cell.angle_beta   90.00
_cell.angle_gamma   90.00
#
_symmetry.space_group_name_H-M   'P 1'
#
loop_
_entity.id
_entity.type
_entity.pdbx_description
1 polymer ?
#
loop_
_entity_poly.entity_id
_entity_poly.type
_entity_poly.pdbx_seq_one_letter_code
_entity_poly.pdbx_strand_id
1 'polypeptide(L)'
;MDKRLVLFVYIVCFGLVSSTSEPNAYAPEIISSVFNSRDIPLFQGTVREDETVVHLEPQLFARDNDTVGSARLICRYEIVSNIKKIPFVIEVKNRETGEGLLKVHEGERLSYEKRKTYKFNIFAFDCVDPPYDKKSSRAVVTVKVVAADRSAPVFEKTTYNADLQEGVLSQNITQVKAIDRDADPENSAICGYDIVSDEAPFTITSNGIIKNTKAIYHKDAYNYILKIRARDCAGKVSEPAYVNIIVKETCTNGWTDFPDHIEYTPGSEYKYLTDSARLHVCTGSCTIDRVSVRVNLATNHIGKGCDRDTYSILSQRKLCGASDESVDLLPTATLASNWTSVVPSDDGNDGDRIFAFDGKSHHIVVPDAYTDHHLDSHFTISTWMKHSGHDDLVTKDTKPHHHGNKEHLLCMSDGDGMNRHHYALFVHNSKLVFLLRRESSDPADLEVFKPAEWRWLLDEVNDGRWHHYALSMDFPELRLLVDGKVVEANQDNFEMLDDWPLHPTDKVHYSKLVIGACWKGLDETFADHFQGYLAGLSLLKGRTESDKVIQCLNNCQENLEFTDLENMPSGTVRLTKRLLI
;
A
#
# COMPACT_ATOMS: atom_id res chain seq x y z
N MET A 1 19.84 -58.98 101.82
CA MET A 1 19.25 -59.92 100.83
C MET A 1 19.45 -59.28 99.47
N ASP A 2 20.04 -59.87 98.45
CA ASP A 2 20.79 -61.10 98.31
C ASP A 2 21.63 -60.95 97.02
N LYS A 3 22.80 -61.57 96.98
CA LYS A 3 23.77 -61.51 95.88
C LYS A 3 23.21 -62.22 94.64
N ARG A 4 23.66 -61.83 93.44
CA ARG A 4 24.31 -62.77 92.49
C ARG A 4 24.86 -62.07 91.25
N LEU A 5 26.19 -61.99 91.25
CA LEU A 5 27.06 -61.90 90.09
C LEU A 5 26.96 -63.21 89.30
N VAL A 6 26.73 -63.16 87.99
CA VAL A 6 26.84 -64.34 87.12
C VAL A 6 27.96 -64.09 86.12
N LEU A 7 29.05 -64.82 86.34
CA LEU A 7 30.24 -64.91 85.49
C LEU A 7 30.04 -66.14 84.60
N PHE A 8 30.05 -65.98 83.27
CA PHE A 8 30.14 -67.11 82.34
C PHE A 8 31.48 -67.07 81.61
N VAL A 9 32.26 -68.14 81.80
CA VAL A 9 33.55 -68.41 81.17
C VAL A 9 33.36 -69.47 80.09
N TYR A 10 33.68 -69.07 78.86
CA TYR A 10 34.28 -69.79 77.71
C TYR A 10 33.90 -71.23 77.38
N ILE A 11 33.48 -71.44 76.11
CA ILE A 11 34.04 -72.46 75.21
C ILE A 11 34.13 -71.86 73.80
N VAL A 12 35.34 -71.48 73.37
CA VAL A 12 35.65 -71.21 71.96
C VAL A 12 36.06 -72.55 71.35
N CYS A 13 35.15 -73.19 70.63
CA CYS A 13 35.51 -74.29 69.74
C CYS A 13 36.29 -73.71 68.55
N PHE A 14 37.60 -73.92 68.54
CA PHE A 14 38.38 -73.89 67.29
C PHE A 14 37.89 -75.04 66.41
N GLY A 15 36.90 -74.74 65.57
CA GLY A 15 36.63 -75.55 64.40
C GLY A 15 37.82 -75.41 63.47
N LEU A 16 38.62 -76.47 63.35
CA LEU A 16 39.48 -76.69 62.21
C LEU A 16 38.57 -76.81 60.98
N VAL A 17 38.20 -75.67 60.39
CA VAL A 17 37.67 -75.64 59.04
C VAL A 17 38.85 -75.99 58.15
N SER A 18 38.90 -77.25 57.73
CA SER A 18 39.69 -77.63 56.57
C SER A 18 39.22 -76.76 55.42
N SER A 19 40.04 -75.79 55.02
CA SER A 19 39.78 -74.96 53.86
C SER A 19 39.84 -75.85 52.62
N THR A 20 38.73 -76.47 52.25
CA THR A 20 38.56 -76.94 50.89
C THR A 20 38.53 -75.69 50.04
N SER A 21 39.63 -75.39 49.34
CA SER A 21 39.68 -74.31 48.36
C SER A 21 38.52 -74.49 47.40
N GLU A 22 37.62 -73.51 47.30
CA GLU A 22 36.55 -73.53 46.31
C GLU A 22 37.17 -73.78 44.92
N PRO A 23 36.63 -74.71 44.11
CA PRO A 23 37.19 -74.99 42.80
C PRO A 23 36.96 -73.78 41.89
N ASN A 24 38.03 -73.05 41.61
CA ASN A 24 38.07 -72.02 40.56
C ASN A 24 38.53 -72.69 39.26
N ALA A 25 37.61 -73.13 38.41
CA ALA A 25 37.92 -73.91 37.20
C ALA A 25 37.98 -73.04 35.95
N TYR A 26 37.19 -71.97 35.88
CA TYR A 26 37.12 -71.09 34.71
C TYR A 26 37.65 -69.70 35.02
N ALA A 27 38.17 -69.00 34.01
CA ALA A 27 38.54 -67.61 34.16
C ALA A 27 37.39 -66.74 33.65
N PRO A 28 37.21 -65.52 34.19
CA PRO A 28 36.18 -64.63 33.71
C PRO A 28 36.32 -64.30 32.22
N GLU A 29 35.21 -64.05 31.54
CA GLU A 29 35.13 -63.64 30.14
C GLU A 29 34.44 -62.27 30.05
N ILE A 30 35.14 -61.27 29.48
CA ILE A 30 34.56 -59.95 29.21
C ILE A 30 33.69 -60.06 27.94
N ILE A 31 32.43 -59.66 28.05
CA ILE A 31 31.44 -59.77 26.98
C ILE A 31 31.50 -58.50 26.15
N SER A 32 31.72 -58.64 24.84
CA SER A 32 31.62 -57.54 23.87
C SER A 32 31.01 -58.04 22.56
N SER A 33 30.36 -57.15 21.83
CA SER A 33 29.91 -57.36 20.45
C SER A 33 30.95 -56.91 19.42
N VAL A 34 32.03 -56.25 19.84
CA VAL A 34 33.03 -55.64 18.95
C VAL A 34 34.42 -56.20 19.28
N PHE A 35 35.11 -56.72 18.27
CA PHE A 35 36.44 -57.32 18.41
C PHE A 35 37.40 -56.74 17.37
N ASN A 36 38.70 -56.78 17.65
CA ASN A 36 39.73 -56.48 16.64
C ASN A 36 40.11 -57.72 15.82
N SER A 37 41.03 -57.56 14.87
CA SER A 37 41.54 -58.65 14.01
C SER A 37 42.28 -59.78 14.73
N ARG A 38 42.41 -59.73 16.06
CA ARG A 38 43.02 -60.76 16.91
C ARG A 38 42.03 -61.27 17.98
N ASP A 39 40.73 -61.10 17.75
CA ASP A 39 39.65 -61.51 18.66
C ASP A 39 39.74 -60.91 20.07
N ILE A 40 40.26 -59.68 20.18
CA ILE A 40 40.33 -58.95 21.44
C ILE A 40 39.10 -58.04 21.54
N PRO A 41 38.30 -58.12 22.63
CA PRO A 41 37.17 -57.23 22.87
C PRO A 41 37.58 -55.76 22.81
N LEU A 42 36.80 -54.95 22.09
CA LEU A 42 36.96 -53.51 21.97
C LEU A 42 35.76 -52.78 22.58
N PHE A 43 36.06 -51.67 23.25
CA PHE A 43 35.08 -50.75 23.80
C PHE A 43 35.44 -49.33 23.39
N GLN A 44 34.46 -48.60 22.85
CA GLN A 44 34.59 -47.17 22.61
C GLN A 44 33.83 -46.40 23.68
N GLY A 45 34.49 -45.44 24.31
CA GLY A 45 33.91 -44.60 25.34
C GLY A 45 33.88 -43.15 24.91
N THR A 46 32.85 -42.41 25.33
CA THR A 46 32.83 -40.95 25.28
C THR A 46 32.49 -40.38 26.64
N VAL A 47 33.10 -39.24 26.98
CA VAL A 47 32.84 -38.52 28.23
C VAL A 47 33.10 -37.03 28.00
N ARG A 48 32.17 -36.18 28.42
CA ARG A 48 32.39 -34.73 28.38
C ARG A 48 33.34 -34.35 29.54
N GLU A 49 34.22 -33.38 29.34
CA GLU A 49 35.28 -33.09 30.32
C GLU A 49 34.78 -32.62 31.71
N ASP A 50 33.54 -32.13 31.79
CA ASP A 50 32.81 -31.73 32.99
C ASP A 50 31.94 -32.85 33.59
N GLU A 51 31.91 -34.02 32.94
CA GLU A 51 31.19 -35.21 33.36
C GLU A 51 32.12 -36.27 33.95
N THR A 52 31.55 -37.18 34.75
CA THR A 52 32.31 -38.21 35.47
C THR A 52 32.02 -39.63 35.01
N VAL A 53 30.97 -39.86 34.23
CA VAL A 53 30.57 -41.19 33.77
C VAL A 53 30.97 -41.33 32.30
N VAL A 54 31.65 -42.43 31.96
CA VAL A 54 32.00 -42.72 30.57
C VAL A 54 30.89 -43.55 29.93
N HIS A 55 30.34 -43.05 28.83
CA HIS A 55 29.39 -43.78 28.00
C HIS A 55 30.13 -44.77 27.12
N LEU A 56 30.11 -46.06 27.50
CA LEU A 56 30.75 -47.14 26.76
C LEU A 56 29.79 -47.80 25.76
N GLU A 57 30.30 -48.03 24.55
CA GLU A 57 29.68 -48.81 23.49
C GLU A 57 30.64 -49.93 23.02
N PRO A 58 30.25 -51.22 23.16
CA PRO A 58 29.08 -51.70 23.92
C PRO A 58 29.23 -51.46 25.44
N GLN A 59 28.16 -51.65 26.20
CA GLN A 59 28.23 -51.60 27.68
C GLN A 59 29.13 -52.70 28.23
N LEU A 60 29.80 -52.45 29.37
CA LEU A 60 30.77 -53.37 29.94
C LEU A 60 30.10 -54.42 30.83
N PHE A 61 30.21 -55.68 30.42
CA PHE A 61 29.78 -56.85 31.18
C PHE A 61 30.88 -57.92 31.21
N ALA A 62 30.82 -58.83 32.18
CA ALA A 62 31.65 -60.03 32.21
C ALA A 62 30.90 -61.18 32.89
N ARG A 63 31.27 -62.42 32.54
CA ARG A 63 30.71 -63.63 33.15
C ARG A 63 31.81 -64.60 33.54
N ASP A 64 31.55 -65.44 34.53
CA ASP A 64 32.37 -66.61 34.81
C ASP A 64 31.50 -67.87 34.67
N ASN A 65 32.10 -68.95 34.16
CA ASN A 65 31.41 -70.23 33.93
C ASN A 65 31.47 -71.18 35.13
N ASP A 66 32.16 -70.80 36.23
CA ASP A 66 32.08 -71.54 37.49
C ASP A 66 30.63 -71.57 38.01
N THR A 67 30.22 -72.71 38.58
CA THR A 67 28.80 -72.96 38.92
C THR A 67 28.48 -72.73 40.40
N VAL A 68 29.50 -72.56 41.23
CA VAL A 68 29.39 -72.48 42.69
C VAL A 68 30.40 -71.50 43.28
N GLY A 69 30.14 -71.02 44.49
CA GLY A 69 31.09 -70.23 45.26
C GLY A 69 31.28 -68.80 44.76
N SER A 70 32.36 -68.16 45.23
CA SER A 70 32.71 -66.80 44.82
C SER A 70 33.33 -66.74 43.42
N ALA A 71 33.86 -67.86 42.91
CA ALA A 71 34.46 -67.97 41.57
C ALA A 71 33.48 -67.61 40.43
N ARG A 72 32.16 -67.84 40.60
CA ARG A 72 31.15 -67.47 39.59
C ARG A 72 30.89 -65.96 39.45
N LEU A 73 31.37 -65.15 40.40
CA LEU A 73 31.05 -63.73 40.52
C LEU A 73 32.22 -62.86 40.06
N ILE A 74 31.92 -61.69 39.49
CA ILE A 74 32.92 -60.70 39.10
C ILE A 74 33.07 -59.67 40.22
N CYS A 75 34.25 -59.58 40.82
CA CYS A 75 34.48 -58.68 41.96
C CYS A 75 35.19 -57.37 41.60
N ARG A 76 36.04 -57.38 40.57
CA ARG A 76 36.78 -56.19 40.17
C ARG A 76 37.17 -56.22 38.71
N TYR A 77 37.35 -55.02 38.18
CA TYR A 77 38.04 -54.78 36.92
C TYR A 77 39.36 -54.07 37.21
N GLU A 78 40.43 -54.56 36.63
CA GLU A 78 41.75 -53.92 36.70
C GLU A 78 42.02 -53.17 35.40
N ILE A 79 42.36 -51.88 35.51
CA ILE A 79 42.84 -51.09 34.40
C ILE A 79 44.36 -51.19 34.33
N VAL A 80 44.87 -51.67 33.20
CA VAL A 80 46.32 -51.77 32.92
C VAL A 80 46.67 -50.88 31.74
N SER A 81 47.60 -49.94 31.96
CA SER A 81 48.07 -49.04 30.92
C SER A 81 49.55 -48.71 31.04
N ASN A 82 50.14 -48.34 29.90
CA ASN A 82 51.50 -47.86 29.80
C ASN A 82 51.62 -46.37 30.22
N ILE A 83 50.50 -45.72 30.52
CA ILE A 83 50.45 -44.32 30.97
C ILE A 83 50.52 -44.30 32.51
N LYS A 84 51.49 -43.57 33.08
CA LYS A 84 51.75 -43.54 34.54
C LYS A 84 50.55 -43.19 35.43
N LYS A 85 49.53 -42.50 34.91
CA LYS A 85 48.32 -42.15 35.65
C LYS A 85 47.11 -42.13 34.70
N ILE A 86 46.18 -43.06 34.90
CA ILE A 86 44.88 -43.07 34.21
C ILE A 86 43.82 -42.53 35.17
N PRO A 87 43.03 -41.52 34.76
CA PRO A 87 42.06 -40.87 35.64
C PRO A 87 40.73 -41.64 35.68
N PHE A 88 40.72 -42.94 35.44
CA PHE A 88 39.50 -43.74 35.36
C PHE A 88 39.53 -44.91 36.34
N VAL A 89 38.34 -45.28 36.82
CA VAL A 89 38.08 -46.44 37.66
C VAL A 89 36.83 -47.16 37.12
N ILE A 90 36.76 -48.47 37.28
CA ILE A 90 35.57 -49.25 36.94
C ILE A 90 34.95 -49.75 38.24
N GLU A 91 33.72 -49.31 38.50
CA GLU A 91 32.91 -49.81 39.60
C GLU A 91 32.07 -50.99 39.10
N VAL A 92 32.15 -52.14 39.77
CA VAL A 92 31.22 -53.24 39.52
C VAL A 92 29.85 -52.87 40.11
N LYS A 93 28.85 -52.70 39.24
CA LYS A 93 27.45 -52.44 39.62
C LYS A 93 26.71 -53.72 39.99
N ASN A 94 26.98 -54.80 39.27
CA ASN A 94 26.37 -56.09 39.54
C ASN A 94 27.41 -57.19 39.41
N ARG A 95 27.65 -57.92 40.51
CA ARG A 95 28.67 -58.99 40.58
C ARG A 95 28.26 -60.27 39.84
N GLU A 96 26.96 -60.49 39.61
CA GLU A 96 26.47 -61.68 38.91
C GLU A 96 26.54 -61.51 37.38
N THR A 97 26.21 -60.33 36.88
CA THR A 97 26.29 -60.01 35.44
C THR A 97 27.63 -59.41 35.03
N GLY A 98 28.48 -59.11 36.00
CA GLY A 98 29.72 -58.36 35.81
C GLY A 98 29.50 -56.96 35.25
N GLU A 99 28.33 -56.33 35.45
CA GLU A 99 28.10 -54.97 34.93
C GLU A 99 29.12 -53.99 35.52
N GLY A 100 29.94 -53.39 34.66
CA GLY A 100 30.99 -52.44 35.05
C GLY A 100 30.64 -51.01 34.60
N LEU A 101 30.64 -50.06 35.53
CA LEU A 101 30.49 -48.65 35.22
C LEU A 101 31.85 -47.95 35.24
N LEU A 102 32.32 -47.55 34.06
CA LEU A 102 33.54 -46.78 33.92
C LEU A 102 33.29 -45.31 34.29
N LYS A 103 34.07 -44.80 35.25
CA LYS A 103 33.97 -43.43 35.74
C LYS A 103 35.35 -42.78 35.84
N VAL A 104 35.36 -41.45 35.90
CA VAL A 104 36.52 -40.66 36.32
C VAL A 104 36.77 -40.94 37.80
N HIS A 105 38.03 -41.21 38.16
CA HIS A 105 38.45 -41.45 39.53
C HIS A 105 38.16 -40.22 40.40
N GLU A 106 37.71 -40.43 41.64
CA GLU A 106 37.39 -39.36 42.56
C GLU A 106 38.60 -38.42 42.77
N GLY A 107 38.36 -37.11 42.70
CA GLY A 107 39.41 -36.08 42.80
C GLY A 107 40.20 -35.82 41.51
N GLU A 108 40.03 -36.63 40.46
CA GLU A 108 40.58 -36.33 39.13
C GLU A 108 39.62 -35.47 38.30
N ARG A 109 40.16 -34.73 37.34
CA ARG A 109 39.40 -33.95 36.36
C ARG A 109 39.94 -34.21 34.96
N LEU A 110 39.03 -34.37 34.01
CA LEU A 110 39.39 -34.43 32.60
C LEU A 110 39.62 -33.01 32.07
N SER A 111 40.48 -32.90 31.06
CA SER A 111 40.68 -31.65 30.32
C SER A 111 40.89 -32.03 28.87
N TYR A 112 39.96 -31.57 28.03
CA TYR A 112 39.99 -31.81 26.60
C TYR A 112 41.29 -31.30 25.96
N GLU A 113 41.78 -30.15 26.41
CA GLU A 113 43.00 -29.51 25.90
C GLU A 113 44.27 -30.28 26.27
N LYS A 114 44.31 -30.87 27.46
CA LYS A 114 45.45 -31.68 27.90
C LYS A 114 45.49 -33.02 27.20
N ARG A 115 44.34 -33.69 27.05
CA ARG A 115 44.28 -35.04 26.46
C ARG A 115 42.88 -35.41 25.95
N LYS A 116 42.79 -35.57 24.63
CA LYS A 116 41.53 -35.93 23.94
C LYS A 116 41.19 -37.42 23.94
N THR A 117 42.20 -38.29 24.10
CA THR A 117 41.99 -39.75 24.02
C THR A 117 42.81 -40.51 25.06
N TYR A 118 42.15 -41.46 25.72
CA TYR A 118 42.75 -42.43 26.61
C TYR A 118 42.55 -43.82 26.03
N LYS A 119 43.63 -44.62 26.00
CA LYS A 119 43.58 -46.01 25.55
C LYS A 119 44.26 -46.87 26.60
N PHE A 120 43.55 -47.89 27.06
CA PHE A 120 44.03 -48.79 28.10
C PHE A 120 43.41 -50.17 27.96
N ASN A 121 44.02 -51.14 28.65
CA ASN A 121 43.49 -52.49 28.72
C ASN A 121 42.73 -52.67 30.01
N ILE A 122 41.72 -53.52 29.99
CA ILE A 122 40.98 -53.95 31.18
C ILE A 122 40.99 -55.46 31.28
N PHE A 123 40.90 -55.94 32.52
CA PHE A 123 40.79 -57.34 32.86
C PHE A 123 39.76 -57.51 33.97
N ALA A 124 38.88 -58.50 33.86
CA ALA A 124 37.96 -58.88 34.92
C ALA A 124 38.62 -59.93 35.81
N PHE A 125 38.32 -59.87 37.11
CA PHE A 125 38.71 -60.87 38.08
C PHE A 125 37.48 -61.41 38.81
N ASP A 126 37.52 -62.71 39.08
CA ASP A 126 36.55 -63.37 39.93
C ASP A 126 36.63 -62.87 41.39
N CYS A 127 35.72 -63.35 42.25
CA CYS A 127 35.69 -63.01 43.66
C CYS A 127 36.51 -63.96 44.56
N VAL A 128 37.46 -64.71 44.01
CA VAL A 128 38.39 -65.52 44.83
C VAL A 128 39.50 -64.62 45.37
N ASP A 129 40.03 -64.94 46.56
CA ASP A 129 41.12 -64.16 47.15
C ASP A 129 42.47 -64.45 46.45
N PRO A 130 43.32 -63.42 46.23
CA PRO A 130 44.67 -63.63 45.72
C PRO A 130 45.50 -64.57 46.61
N PRO A 131 46.33 -65.48 46.04
CA PRO A 131 46.77 -65.55 44.65
C PRO A 131 45.98 -66.53 43.77
N TYR A 132 44.81 -67.01 44.21
CA TYR A 132 44.03 -68.04 43.50
C TYR A 132 42.92 -67.48 42.61
N ASP A 133 42.82 -66.17 42.51
CA ASP A 133 41.90 -65.49 41.60
C ASP A 133 42.34 -65.65 40.15
N LYS A 134 41.36 -65.82 39.26
CA LYS A 134 41.62 -65.86 37.83
C LYS A 134 41.28 -64.54 37.18
N LYS A 135 42.07 -64.29 36.14
CA LYS A 135 42.07 -63.07 35.34
C LYS A 135 41.56 -63.38 33.95
N SER A 136 40.67 -62.53 33.44
CA SER A 136 40.14 -62.65 32.08
C SER A 136 41.20 -62.49 31.00
N SER A 137 40.81 -62.79 29.76
CA SER A 137 41.51 -62.29 28.58
C SER A 137 41.47 -60.75 28.54
N ARG A 138 42.40 -60.16 27.79
CA ARG A 138 42.54 -58.71 27.67
C ARG A 138 41.40 -58.12 26.86
N ALA A 139 40.80 -57.02 27.33
CA ALA A 139 39.95 -56.14 26.52
C ALA A 139 40.59 -54.74 26.38
N VAL A 140 40.29 -54.03 25.29
CA VAL A 140 40.84 -52.69 25.02
C VAL A 140 39.74 -51.65 25.06
N VAL A 141 39.91 -50.63 25.88
CA VAL A 141 39.00 -49.49 26.00
C VAL A 141 39.68 -48.27 25.39
N THR A 142 38.96 -47.56 24.52
CA THR A 142 39.37 -46.26 24.00
C THR A 142 38.33 -45.22 24.39
N VAL A 143 38.68 -44.31 25.29
CA VAL A 143 37.81 -43.22 25.75
C VAL A 143 38.21 -41.93 25.03
N LYS A 144 37.25 -41.30 24.35
CA LYS A 144 37.37 -39.94 23.81
C LYS A 144 36.79 -38.95 24.80
N VAL A 145 37.55 -37.91 25.11
CA VAL A 145 37.08 -36.76 25.88
C VAL A 145 36.47 -35.76 24.91
N VAL A 146 35.25 -35.32 25.18
CA VAL A 146 34.54 -34.27 24.43
C VAL A 146 34.63 -32.98 25.25
N ALA A 147 34.85 -31.85 24.59
CA ALA A 147 34.89 -30.56 25.27
C ALA A 147 33.51 -30.16 25.80
N ALA A 148 33.48 -29.50 26.94
CA ALA A 148 32.27 -28.86 27.43
C ALA A 148 32.09 -27.54 26.70
N ASP A 149 30.88 -27.26 26.25
CA ASP A 149 30.51 -25.93 25.78
C ASP A 149 30.48 -24.99 26.99
N ARG A 150 31.40 -24.03 27.07
CA ARG A 150 31.60 -23.14 28.23
C ARG A 150 31.36 -21.69 27.89
N SER A 151 31.76 -21.27 26.70
CA SER A 151 31.56 -19.92 26.20
C SER A 151 30.19 -19.81 25.54
N ALA A 152 29.74 -18.59 25.28
CA ALA A 152 28.65 -18.37 24.34
C ALA A 152 29.19 -17.40 23.28
N PRO A 153 28.62 -17.36 22.08
CA PRO A 153 29.12 -16.48 21.03
C PRO A 153 29.11 -15.03 21.50
N VAL A 154 30.14 -14.28 21.13
CA VAL A 154 30.24 -12.85 21.42
C VAL A 154 30.43 -12.10 20.12
N PHE A 155 29.59 -11.08 19.88
CA PHE A 155 29.74 -10.21 18.72
C PHE A 155 31.04 -9.40 18.80
N GLU A 156 31.67 -9.18 17.64
CA GLU A 156 32.86 -8.32 17.55
C GLU A 156 32.54 -6.86 17.94
N LYS A 157 31.29 -6.43 17.75
CA LYS A 157 30.78 -5.11 18.15
C LYS A 157 29.41 -5.25 18.81
N THR A 158 29.14 -4.41 19.81
CA THR A 158 27.81 -4.31 20.43
C THR A 158 26.81 -3.56 19.55
N THR A 159 27.30 -2.66 18.70
CA THR A 159 26.49 -1.89 17.76
C THR A 159 27.13 -1.85 16.37
N TYR A 160 26.31 -2.07 15.33
CA TYR A 160 26.66 -1.91 13.92
C TYR A 160 25.82 -0.77 13.33
N ASN A 161 26.42 0.04 12.45
CA ASN A 161 25.71 1.09 11.73
C ASN A 161 25.80 0.81 10.23
N ALA A 162 24.71 1.07 9.52
CA ALA A 162 24.65 0.92 8.07
C ALA A 162 23.69 1.95 7.46
N ASP A 163 23.94 2.29 6.21
CA ASP A 163 23.05 3.13 5.41
C ASP A 163 22.36 2.25 4.37
N LEU A 164 21.05 2.43 4.22
CA LEU A 164 20.23 1.79 3.18
C LEU A 164 19.70 2.85 2.23
N GLN A 165 20.05 2.74 0.95
CA GLN A 165 19.43 3.58 -0.08
C GLN A 165 17.95 3.23 -0.21
N GLU A 166 17.08 4.22 -0.10
CA GLU A 166 15.64 3.99 -0.23
C GLU A 166 15.25 3.46 -1.61
N GLY A 167 14.15 2.71 -1.69
CA GLY A 167 13.66 2.13 -2.94
C GLY A 167 14.49 0.96 -3.46
N VAL A 168 15.64 0.64 -2.86
CA VAL A 168 16.55 -0.43 -3.29
C VAL A 168 16.34 -1.71 -2.49
N LEU A 169 16.26 -2.85 -3.18
CA LEU A 169 16.37 -4.19 -2.58
C LEU A 169 17.84 -4.59 -2.48
N SER A 170 18.46 -4.30 -1.34
CA SER A 170 19.85 -4.64 -1.06
C SER A 170 19.98 -6.07 -0.54
N GLN A 171 20.83 -6.87 -1.19
CA GLN A 171 21.18 -8.23 -0.74
C GLN A 171 22.23 -8.23 0.37
N ASN A 172 22.87 -7.08 0.64
CA ASN A 172 23.88 -6.92 1.68
C ASN A 172 23.89 -5.47 2.17
N ILE A 173 23.22 -5.22 3.29
CA ILE A 173 23.20 -3.92 3.96
C ILE A 173 24.39 -3.81 4.90
N THR A 174 24.59 -4.85 5.72
CA THR A 174 25.74 -4.97 6.61
C THR A 174 25.91 -6.42 7.02
N GLN A 175 27.09 -6.76 7.53
CA GLN A 175 27.40 -8.07 8.04
C GLN A 175 27.80 -7.97 9.52
N VAL A 176 27.06 -8.69 10.36
CA VAL A 176 27.44 -8.89 11.75
C VAL A 176 28.34 -10.12 11.87
N LYS A 177 29.19 -10.13 12.89
CA LYS A 177 30.11 -11.25 13.13
C LYS A 177 30.23 -11.51 14.61
N ALA A 178 30.13 -12.78 14.96
CA ALA A 178 30.30 -13.29 16.31
C ALA A 178 31.43 -14.32 16.34
N ILE A 179 32.06 -14.44 17.49
CA ILE A 179 33.17 -15.35 17.74
C ILE A 179 32.86 -16.06 19.06
N ASP A 180 32.98 -17.37 19.07
CA ASP A 180 32.99 -18.17 20.28
C ASP A 180 34.44 -18.59 20.61
N ARG A 181 34.76 -18.68 21.90
CA ARG A 181 36.13 -18.91 22.40
C ARG A 181 36.34 -20.31 22.97
N ASP A 182 35.40 -21.23 22.77
CA ASP A 182 35.59 -22.60 23.18
C ASP A 182 36.73 -23.29 22.41
N ALA A 183 37.41 -24.20 23.09
CA ALA A 183 38.62 -24.84 22.55
C ALA A 183 38.31 -25.87 21.45
N ASP A 184 37.07 -26.35 21.39
CA ASP A 184 36.62 -27.33 20.41
C ASP A 184 35.97 -26.65 19.19
N PRO A 185 36.32 -27.06 17.96
CA PRO A 185 35.76 -26.48 16.74
C PRO A 185 34.24 -26.58 16.62
N GLU A 186 33.60 -27.58 17.20
CA GLU A 186 32.14 -27.76 17.12
C GLU A 186 31.44 -26.77 18.05
N ASN A 187 31.91 -26.64 19.29
CA ASN A 187 31.36 -25.67 20.25
C ASN A 187 31.70 -24.22 19.85
N SER A 188 32.85 -23.97 19.22
CA SER A 188 33.26 -22.62 18.82
C SER A 188 32.71 -22.16 17.47
N ALA A 189 32.08 -23.04 16.70
CA ALA A 189 31.51 -22.69 15.40
C ALA A 189 30.17 -21.97 15.55
N ILE A 190 30.00 -20.87 14.82
CA ILE A 190 28.73 -20.13 14.75
C ILE A 190 27.86 -20.76 13.67
N CYS A 191 26.68 -21.27 14.07
CA CYS A 191 25.76 -21.97 13.19
C CYS A 191 24.56 -21.11 12.76
N GLY A 192 24.29 -19.98 13.41
CA GLY A 192 23.17 -19.13 13.03
C GLY A 192 23.19 -17.74 13.62
N TYR A 193 22.42 -16.87 12.96
CA TYR A 193 22.09 -15.53 13.44
C TYR A 193 20.58 -15.31 13.28
N ASP A 194 19.98 -14.65 14.26
CA ASP A 194 18.54 -14.40 14.30
C ASP A 194 18.26 -12.93 14.58
N ILE A 195 17.30 -12.34 13.85
CA ILE A 195 16.71 -11.05 14.18
C ILE A 195 15.59 -11.29 15.21
N VAL A 196 15.67 -10.63 16.35
CA VAL A 196 14.77 -10.80 17.51
C VAL A 196 13.89 -9.56 17.74
N SER A 197 13.96 -8.55 16.88
CA SER A 197 13.03 -7.41 16.88
C SER A 197 11.70 -7.79 16.23
N ASP A 198 10.61 -7.14 16.64
CA ASP A 198 9.28 -7.29 16.03
C ASP A 198 9.32 -7.05 14.51
N GLU A 199 8.35 -7.63 13.78
CA GLU A 199 8.23 -7.77 12.31
C GLU A 199 8.85 -6.62 11.48
N ALA A 200 10.17 -6.63 11.39
CA ALA A 200 10.92 -5.66 10.61
C ALA A 200 11.12 -6.19 9.18
N PRO A 201 11.15 -5.34 8.14
CA PRO A 201 11.29 -5.75 6.74
C PRO A 201 12.73 -6.20 6.39
N PHE A 202 13.36 -6.98 7.26
CA PHE A 202 14.73 -7.44 7.15
C PHE A 202 14.83 -8.93 7.46
N THR A 203 15.82 -9.58 6.86
CA THR A 203 16.21 -10.95 7.18
C THR A 203 17.73 -11.03 7.28
N ILE A 204 18.22 -12.02 8.00
CA ILE A 204 19.64 -12.25 8.22
C ILE A 204 20.00 -13.65 7.74
N THR A 205 21.15 -13.78 7.07
CA THR A 205 21.66 -15.09 6.64
C THR A 205 22.41 -15.79 7.78
N SER A 206 22.62 -17.11 7.65
CA SER A 206 23.46 -17.89 8.58
C SER A 206 24.90 -17.37 8.71
N ASN A 207 25.36 -16.56 7.75
CA ASN A 207 26.70 -15.94 7.75
C ASN A 207 26.68 -14.49 8.29
N GLY A 208 25.55 -14.04 8.86
CA GLY A 208 25.41 -12.74 9.50
C GLY A 208 25.14 -11.57 8.54
N ILE A 209 24.80 -11.83 7.27
CA ILE A 209 24.50 -10.77 6.30
C ILE A 209 23.04 -10.36 6.44
N ILE A 210 22.79 -9.07 6.68
CA ILE A 210 21.46 -8.47 6.77
C ILE A 210 21.04 -7.94 5.40
N LYS A 211 19.80 -8.25 5.00
CA LYS A 211 19.18 -7.79 3.75
C LYS A 211 17.72 -7.38 3.99
N ASN A 212 17.17 -6.52 3.13
CA ASN A 212 15.75 -6.15 3.20
C ASN A 212 14.86 -7.07 2.37
N THR A 213 13.62 -7.29 2.82
CA THR A 213 12.64 -8.16 2.17
C THR A 213 11.75 -7.43 1.17
N LYS A 214 11.62 -6.11 1.32
CA LYS A 214 10.92 -5.20 0.40
C LYS A 214 11.69 -3.89 0.25
N ALA A 215 11.42 -3.13 -0.81
CA ALA A 215 11.90 -1.76 -0.92
C ALA A 215 11.34 -0.92 0.24
N ILE A 216 12.19 -0.12 0.85
CA ILE A 216 11.88 0.73 1.99
C ILE A 216 12.05 2.18 1.56
N TYR A 217 11.10 3.05 1.87
CA TYR A 217 11.16 4.47 1.55
C TYR A 217 11.41 5.30 2.82
N HIS A 218 12.24 6.34 2.70
CA HIS A 218 12.61 7.20 3.82
C HIS A 218 11.38 7.86 4.47
N LYS A 219 10.38 8.23 3.65
CA LYS A 219 9.09 8.79 4.09
C LYS A 219 8.28 7.87 5.01
N ASP A 220 8.46 6.55 4.90
CA ASP A 220 7.72 5.57 5.71
C ASP A 220 8.44 5.35 7.05
N ALA A 221 9.77 5.28 7.02
CA ALA A 221 10.62 5.18 8.20
C ALA A 221 12.06 5.62 7.87
N TYR A 222 12.60 6.55 8.65
CA TYR A 222 13.96 7.09 8.47
C TYR A 222 15.05 6.20 9.10
N ASN A 223 14.71 5.36 10.08
CA ASN A 223 15.66 4.46 10.73
C ASN A 223 15.03 3.13 11.20
N TYR A 224 15.88 2.12 11.35
CA TYR A 224 15.54 0.84 11.96
C TYR A 224 16.63 0.42 12.95
N ILE A 225 16.22 -0.09 14.12
CA ILE A 225 17.13 -0.67 15.10
C ILE A 225 16.82 -2.15 15.25
N LEU A 226 17.64 -2.99 14.64
CA LEU A 226 17.48 -4.45 14.70
C LEU A 226 18.24 -5.02 15.90
N LYS A 227 17.61 -5.96 16.60
CA LYS A 227 18.24 -6.70 17.70
C LYS A 227 18.65 -8.08 17.19
N ILE A 228 19.94 -8.38 17.18
CA ILE A 228 20.50 -9.60 16.60
C ILE A 228 21.09 -10.50 17.68
N ARG A 229 20.84 -11.80 17.58
CA ARG A 229 21.52 -12.83 18.39
C ARG A 229 22.27 -13.81 17.51
N ALA A 230 23.40 -14.29 17.98
CA ALA A 230 24.17 -15.36 17.35
C ALA A 230 24.01 -16.65 18.15
N ARG A 231 24.11 -17.79 17.47
CA ARG A 231 24.05 -19.13 18.08
C ARG A 231 25.22 -19.98 17.61
N ASP A 232 25.90 -20.63 18.54
CA ASP A 232 26.88 -21.66 18.20
C ASP A 232 26.21 -22.97 17.77
N CYS A 233 27.00 -23.93 17.30
CA CYS A 233 26.49 -25.22 16.89
C CYS A 233 26.11 -26.14 18.08
N ALA A 234 26.60 -25.84 19.29
CA ALA A 234 26.23 -26.55 20.52
C ALA A 234 24.87 -26.08 21.11
N GLY A 235 24.36 -24.95 20.64
CA GLY A 235 23.02 -24.43 20.90
C GLY A 235 22.97 -23.19 21.81
N LYS A 236 24.09 -22.74 22.38
CA LYS A 236 24.12 -21.53 23.22
C LYS A 236 23.97 -20.27 22.37
N VAL A 237 23.46 -19.23 23.02
CA VAL A 237 23.02 -18.00 22.39
C VAL A 237 23.74 -16.81 22.99
N SER A 238 24.16 -15.88 22.13
CA SER A 238 24.86 -14.67 22.54
C SER A 238 23.97 -13.68 23.29
N GLU A 239 24.63 -12.78 24.03
CA GLU A 239 24.03 -11.47 24.30
C GLU A 239 23.73 -10.73 22.98
N PRO A 240 22.68 -9.90 22.92
CA PRO A 240 22.25 -9.28 21.68
C PRO A 240 23.20 -8.15 21.25
N ALA A 241 23.43 -8.03 19.93
CA ALA A 241 23.97 -6.84 19.30
C ALA A 241 22.87 -6.03 18.62
N TYR A 242 23.10 -4.73 18.45
CA TYR A 242 22.14 -3.82 17.81
C TYR A 242 22.66 -3.37 16.46
N VAL A 243 21.79 -3.31 15.45
CA VAL A 243 22.13 -2.79 14.12
C VAL A 243 21.24 -1.61 13.82
N ASN A 244 21.83 -0.42 13.73
CA ASN A 244 21.15 0.81 13.36
C ASN A 244 21.28 1.02 11.85
N ILE A 245 20.16 0.94 11.14
CA ILE A 245 20.08 1.14 9.70
C ILE A 245 19.41 2.49 9.45
N ILE A 246 20.14 3.42 8.84
CA ILE A 246 19.61 4.72 8.44
C ILE A 246 19.17 4.63 6.99
N VAL A 247 17.91 4.95 6.71
CA VAL A 247 17.40 5.01 5.34
C VAL A 247 17.85 6.35 4.73
N LYS A 248 18.51 6.32 3.58
CA LYS A 248 18.95 7.52 2.87
C LYS A 248 17.99 7.79 1.72
N GLU A 249 17.54 9.04 1.63
CA GLU A 249 16.75 9.50 0.49
C GLU A 249 17.53 9.30 -0.81
N THR A 250 16.82 8.88 -1.85
CA THR A 250 17.35 8.80 -3.20
C THR A 250 17.18 10.17 -3.79
N CYS A 251 18.30 10.83 -4.07
CA CYS A 251 18.26 12.05 -4.83
C CYS A 251 17.62 11.78 -6.20
N THR A 252 16.52 12.47 -6.49
CA THR A 252 15.87 12.46 -7.80
C THR A 252 15.96 13.85 -8.40
N ASN A 253 16.35 13.93 -9.68
CA ASN A 253 16.33 15.18 -10.42
C ASN A 253 14.88 15.65 -10.60
N GLY A 254 14.59 16.90 -10.28
CA GLY A 254 13.22 17.42 -10.39
C GLY A 254 13.07 18.85 -9.91
N TRP A 255 11.90 19.42 -10.18
CA TRP A 255 11.52 20.72 -9.63
C TRP A 255 10.89 20.51 -8.25
N THR A 256 11.36 21.29 -7.27
CA THR A 256 10.73 21.43 -5.95
C THR A 256 10.06 22.80 -5.87
N ASP A 257 9.18 22.96 -4.88
CA ASP A 257 8.54 24.24 -4.56
C ASP A 257 7.77 24.85 -5.75
N PHE A 258 7.21 24.00 -6.60
CA PHE A 258 6.32 24.41 -7.66
C PHE A 258 4.95 24.71 -7.04
N PRO A 259 4.41 25.94 -7.17
CA PRO A 259 3.11 26.24 -6.60
C PRO A 259 2.01 25.54 -7.38
N ASP A 260 1.22 24.72 -6.70
CA ASP A 260 0.06 24.03 -7.30
C ASP A 260 -1.15 24.96 -7.48
N HIS A 261 -1.17 26.07 -6.73
CA HIS A 261 -2.26 27.06 -6.74
C HIS A 261 -1.68 28.48 -6.68
N ILE A 262 -2.28 29.39 -7.44
CA ILE A 262 -1.86 30.78 -7.52
C ILE A 262 -3.10 31.67 -7.44
N GLU A 263 -3.19 32.44 -6.36
CA GLU A 263 -4.24 33.46 -6.21
C GLU A 263 -3.79 34.76 -6.84
N TYR A 264 -4.65 35.43 -7.61
CA TYR A 264 -4.33 36.74 -8.20
C TYR A 264 -5.42 37.73 -7.80
N THR A 265 -5.01 38.90 -7.30
CA THR A 265 -5.95 39.94 -6.90
C THR A 265 -6.10 40.96 -8.03
N PRO A 266 -7.34 41.23 -8.49
CA PRO A 266 -7.65 42.25 -9.49
C PRO A 266 -7.05 43.63 -9.13
N GLY A 267 -6.48 44.32 -10.13
CA GLY A 267 -5.83 45.63 -9.94
C GLY A 267 -4.47 45.59 -9.23
N SER A 268 -3.97 44.42 -8.83
CA SER A 268 -2.57 44.25 -8.42
C SER A 268 -1.63 44.29 -9.63
N GLU A 269 -0.35 44.61 -9.43
CA GLU A 269 0.66 44.53 -10.50
C GLU A 269 0.92 43.07 -10.92
N TYR A 270 2.09 42.78 -11.47
CA TYR A 270 2.48 41.46 -11.96
C TYR A 270 2.68 40.43 -10.81
N LYS A 271 2.21 39.19 -11.01
CA LYS A 271 2.46 38.06 -10.11
C LYS A 271 3.25 36.94 -10.80
N TYR A 272 4.30 36.48 -10.13
CA TYR A 272 5.17 35.42 -10.61
C TYR A 272 4.51 34.04 -10.43
N LEU A 273 4.43 33.27 -11.52
CA LEU A 273 3.77 31.95 -11.47
C LEU A 273 4.63 30.85 -10.83
N THR A 274 5.94 31.03 -10.73
CA THR A 274 6.88 29.99 -10.27
C THR A 274 8.07 30.63 -9.53
N ASP A 275 7.81 31.62 -8.68
CA ASP A 275 8.84 32.32 -7.89
C ASP A 275 9.57 31.41 -6.89
N SER A 276 8.82 30.46 -6.36
CA SER A 276 9.23 29.47 -5.38
C SER A 276 9.97 28.29 -6.02
N ALA A 277 9.70 27.98 -7.29
CA ALA A 277 10.23 26.79 -7.95
C ALA A 277 11.78 26.75 -7.93
N ARG A 278 12.33 25.60 -7.57
CA ARG A 278 13.77 25.32 -7.57
C ARG A 278 14.05 24.03 -8.32
N LEU A 279 15.06 24.01 -9.18
CA LEU A 279 15.52 22.79 -9.82
C LEU A 279 16.54 22.11 -8.89
N HIS A 280 16.19 20.94 -8.38
CA HIS A 280 17.11 20.08 -7.65
C HIS A 280 17.76 19.09 -8.60
N VAL A 281 19.10 19.06 -8.61
CA VAL A 281 19.89 18.15 -9.45
C VAL A 281 20.89 17.40 -8.61
N CYS A 282 20.94 16.09 -8.80
CA CYS A 282 21.82 15.19 -8.09
C CYS A 282 23.26 15.31 -8.59
N THR A 283 24.21 15.29 -7.66
CA THR A 283 25.63 15.34 -7.99
C THR A 283 26.07 14.06 -8.71
N GLY A 284 26.73 14.20 -9.86
CA GLY A 284 27.33 13.08 -10.60
C GLY A 284 26.43 12.34 -11.59
N SER A 285 25.14 12.70 -11.73
CA SER A 285 24.21 11.97 -12.61
C SER A 285 24.28 12.36 -14.10
N CYS A 286 24.72 13.58 -14.44
CA CYS A 286 24.91 14.03 -15.82
C CYS A 286 25.46 15.47 -15.87
N THR A 287 26.01 15.87 -17.02
CA THR A 287 26.14 17.29 -17.40
C THR A 287 24.79 17.75 -17.96
N ILE A 288 24.20 18.78 -17.36
CA ILE A 288 22.92 19.34 -17.81
C ILE A 288 23.15 20.07 -19.14
N ASP A 289 22.62 19.52 -20.24
CA ASP A 289 22.68 20.14 -21.57
C ASP A 289 21.50 21.12 -21.79
N ARG A 290 20.28 20.67 -21.49
CA ARG A 290 19.06 21.48 -21.60
C ARG A 290 18.05 21.12 -20.53
N VAL A 291 17.41 22.14 -19.94
CA VAL A 291 16.26 21.99 -19.03
C VAL A 291 15.03 22.56 -19.73
N SER A 292 13.95 21.77 -19.84
CA SER A 292 12.67 22.24 -20.35
C SER A 292 11.56 21.96 -19.36
N VAL A 293 10.68 22.95 -19.16
CA VAL A 293 9.50 22.85 -18.29
C VAL A 293 8.27 23.18 -19.11
N ARG A 294 7.23 22.35 -18.99
CA ARG A 294 5.91 22.62 -19.53
C ARG A 294 4.98 22.88 -18.34
N VAL A 295 4.43 24.08 -18.27
CA VAL A 295 3.47 24.48 -17.24
C VAL A 295 2.10 24.59 -17.89
N ASN A 296 1.14 23.80 -17.41
CA ASN A 296 -0.25 23.89 -17.83
C ASN A 296 -1.01 24.62 -16.71
N LEU A 297 -1.63 25.76 -17.05
CA LEU A 297 -2.48 26.51 -16.13
C LEU A 297 -3.93 26.19 -16.45
N ALA A 298 -4.73 25.91 -15.42
CA ALA A 298 -6.16 25.69 -15.53
C ALA A 298 -6.87 26.49 -14.42
N THR A 299 -7.97 27.16 -14.78
CA THR A 299 -8.88 27.76 -13.80
C THR A 299 -9.77 26.67 -13.20
N ASN A 300 -10.05 26.75 -11.90
CA ASN A 300 -10.87 25.76 -11.19
C ASN A 300 -12.40 26.09 -11.19
N HIS A 301 -12.79 27.23 -11.77
CA HIS A 301 -14.16 27.75 -11.81
C HIS A 301 -14.66 27.93 -13.26
N ILE A 302 -15.96 28.09 -13.49
CA ILE A 302 -16.58 28.19 -14.84
C ILE A 302 -15.84 29.21 -15.72
N GLY A 303 -15.50 28.78 -16.94
CA GLY A 303 -14.83 29.62 -17.93
C GLY A 303 -13.31 29.46 -17.89
N LYS A 304 -12.71 29.14 -19.04
CA LYS A 304 -11.28 29.35 -19.23
C LYS A 304 -11.05 30.86 -19.26
N GLY A 305 -10.63 31.43 -18.13
CA GLY A 305 -10.64 32.89 -17.92
C GLY A 305 -12.09 33.35 -17.74
N CYS A 306 -12.42 34.34 -16.94
CA CYS A 306 -11.73 35.56 -16.58
C CYS A 306 -12.24 35.94 -15.18
N ASP A 307 -11.74 37.03 -14.62
CA ASP A 307 -12.19 37.76 -13.43
C ASP A 307 -13.73 37.88 -13.19
N ARG A 308 -14.41 36.76 -12.88
CA ARG A 308 -15.82 36.75 -12.43
C ARG A 308 -15.97 37.20 -10.98
N ASP A 309 -14.88 37.20 -10.22
CA ASP A 309 -14.88 37.57 -8.80
C ASP A 309 -14.89 39.11 -8.58
N THR A 310 -14.66 39.93 -9.62
CA THR A 310 -14.58 41.41 -9.49
C THR A 310 -15.81 42.16 -9.95
N TYR A 311 -16.56 41.62 -10.91
CA TYR A 311 -17.78 42.22 -11.42
C TYR A 311 -18.92 41.19 -11.40
N SER A 312 -20.02 41.52 -10.74
CA SER A 312 -21.25 40.75 -10.90
C SER A 312 -21.64 40.64 -12.37
N ILE A 313 -22.36 39.58 -12.77
CA ILE A 313 -22.87 39.42 -14.14
C ILE A 313 -23.62 40.68 -14.60
N LEU A 314 -24.34 41.33 -13.68
CA LEU A 314 -25.10 42.56 -13.92
C LEU A 314 -24.18 43.71 -14.33
N SER A 315 -23.03 43.83 -13.67
CA SER A 315 -22.02 44.84 -13.99
C SER A 315 -21.36 44.56 -15.33
N GLN A 316 -21.04 43.31 -15.63
CA GLN A 316 -20.48 42.90 -16.93
C GLN A 316 -21.46 43.15 -18.08
N ARG A 317 -22.73 42.79 -17.90
CA ARG A 317 -23.83 43.08 -18.84
C ARG A 317 -23.93 44.58 -19.11
N LYS A 318 -23.90 45.41 -18.07
CA LYS A 318 -23.92 46.86 -18.22
C LYS A 318 -22.69 47.41 -18.96
N LEU A 319 -21.50 46.90 -18.65
CA LEU A 319 -20.25 47.30 -19.32
C LEU A 319 -20.25 46.95 -20.81
N CYS A 320 -20.78 45.78 -21.16
CA CYS A 320 -20.92 45.34 -22.54
C CYS A 320 -22.06 46.03 -23.29
N GLY A 321 -22.91 46.82 -22.61
CA GLY A 321 -24.09 47.44 -23.19
C GLY A 321 -25.22 46.45 -23.49
N ALA A 322 -25.28 45.34 -22.74
CA ALA A 322 -26.35 44.36 -22.84
C ALA A 322 -27.69 44.95 -22.37
N SER A 323 -28.78 44.39 -22.88
CA SER A 323 -30.11 44.87 -22.50
C SER A 323 -30.42 44.55 -21.03
N ASP A 324 -30.94 45.57 -20.32
CA ASP A 324 -31.47 45.45 -18.96
C ASP A 324 -32.84 44.76 -18.91
N GLU A 325 -33.49 44.52 -20.06
CA GLU A 325 -34.77 43.80 -20.18
C GLU A 325 -34.59 42.27 -20.21
N SER A 326 -33.35 41.78 -20.18
CA SER A 326 -33.08 40.33 -20.14
C SER A 326 -33.41 39.76 -18.76
N VAL A 327 -34.21 38.70 -18.75
CA VAL A 327 -34.64 38.00 -17.55
C VAL A 327 -33.66 36.87 -17.25
N ASP A 328 -33.06 36.86 -16.07
CA ASP A 328 -32.26 35.73 -15.58
C ASP A 328 -33.19 34.63 -15.08
N LEU A 329 -33.17 33.46 -15.72
CA LEU A 329 -34.00 32.31 -15.40
C LEU A 329 -33.34 31.39 -14.35
N LEU A 330 -32.10 31.64 -13.97
CA LEU A 330 -31.37 30.92 -12.92
C LEU A 330 -30.82 31.90 -11.84
N PRO A 331 -31.66 32.77 -11.25
CA PRO A 331 -31.22 33.77 -10.28
C PRO A 331 -30.75 33.15 -8.96
N THR A 332 -29.97 33.90 -8.17
CA THR A 332 -29.65 33.50 -6.80
C THR A 332 -30.91 33.30 -5.98
N ALA A 333 -30.94 32.27 -5.14
CA ALA A 333 -32.11 31.95 -4.32
C ALA A 333 -32.25 33.00 -3.20
N THR A 334 -33.23 33.88 -3.34
CA THR A 334 -33.61 34.88 -2.33
C THR A 334 -35.03 34.61 -1.84
N LEU A 335 -35.55 35.43 -0.92
CA LEU A 335 -36.96 35.35 -0.51
C LEU A 335 -37.94 35.50 -1.69
N ALA A 336 -37.55 36.20 -2.76
CA ALA A 336 -38.37 36.40 -3.96
C ALA A 336 -38.12 35.36 -5.07
N SER A 337 -37.04 34.57 -4.98
CA SER A 337 -36.57 33.64 -6.01
C SER A 337 -36.25 32.24 -5.44
N ASN A 338 -36.91 31.85 -4.36
CA ASN A 338 -36.67 30.56 -3.68
C ASN A 338 -36.96 29.34 -4.57
N TRP A 339 -37.69 29.51 -5.66
CA TRP A 339 -38.02 28.45 -6.62
C TRP A 339 -36.80 27.85 -7.32
N THR A 340 -35.62 28.51 -7.29
CA THR A 340 -34.35 27.94 -7.79
C THR A 340 -33.59 27.11 -6.76
N SER A 341 -33.98 27.12 -5.48
CA SER A 341 -33.25 26.41 -4.41
C SER A 341 -33.44 24.89 -4.43
N VAL A 342 -34.31 24.38 -5.31
CA VAL A 342 -34.60 22.95 -5.46
C VAL A 342 -33.50 22.18 -6.20
N VAL A 343 -32.61 22.89 -6.89
CA VAL A 343 -31.45 22.33 -7.58
C VAL A 343 -30.18 22.71 -6.82
N PRO A 344 -29.25 21.77 -6.56
CA PRO A 344 -27.98 22.09 -5.92
C PRO A 344 -27.20 23.12 -6.74
N SER A 345 -26.68 24.13 -6.06
CA SER A 345 -25.82 25.14 -6.64
C SER A 345 -24.55 25.33 -5.83
N ASP A 346 -23.50 25.88 -6.43
CA ASP A 346 -22.32 26.33 -5.70
C ASP A 346 -22.59 27.65 -4.94
N ASP A 347 -21.55 28.13 -4.24
CA ASP A 347 -21.57 29.39 -3.48
C ASP A 347 -21.37 30.64 -4.38
N GLY A 348 -21.55 30.50 -5.71
CA GLY A 348 -21.48 31.62 -6.67
C GLY A 348 -22.60 32.65 -6.48
N ASN A 349 -22.42 33.85 -7.02
CA ASN A 349 -23.35 34.97 -6.90
C ASN A 349 -24.31 35.05 -8.12
N ASP A 350 -25.07 36.15 -8.24
CA ASP A 350 -26.04 36.34 -9.34
C ASP A 350 -25.39 36.15 -10.73
N GLY A 351 -25.84 35.12 -11.45
CA GLY A 351 -25.51 34.76 -12.84
C GLY A 351 -24.15 34.12 -13.10
N ASP A 352 -23.29 33.96 -12.09
CA ASP A 352 -22.09 33.11 -12.14
C ASP A 352 -22.24 31.81 -11.36
N ARG A 353 -23.34 31.66 -10.61
CA ARG A 353 -23.69 30.43 -9.88
C ARG A 353 -23.92 29.23 -10.79
N ILE A 354 -23.30 28.10 -10.44
CA ILE A 354 -23.45 26.81 -11.12
C ILE A 354 -24.65 26.09 -10.56
N PHE A 355 -25.56 25.62 -11.42
CA PHE A 355 -26.64 24.71 -11.05
C PHE A 355 -26.38 23.31 -11.60
N ALA A 356 -26.47 22.30 -10.74
CA ALA A 356 -26.15 20.91 -11.06
C ALA A 356 -27.39 20.06 -11.29
N PHE A 357 -27.55 19.56 -12.51
CA PHE A 357 -28.67 18.71 -12.94
C PHE A 357 -28.23 17.25 -13.07
N ASP A 358 -29.01 16.34 -12.50
CA ASP A 358 -28.64 14.94 -12.28
C ASP A 358 -29.07 13.98 -13.41
N GLY A 359 -29.73 14.50 -14.45
CA GLY A 359 -30.32 13.69 -15.53
C GLY A 359 -31.51 12.83 -15.11
N LYS A 360 -32.07 13.04 -13.90
CA LYS A 360 -33.10 12.14 -13.34
C LYS A 360 -34.26 12.85 -12.68
N SER A 361 -34.00 13.83 -11.83
CA SER A 361 -34.99 14.41 -10.93
C SER A 361 -34.85 15.92 -10.74
N HIS A 362 -33.66 16.47 -10.95
CA HIS A 362 -33.43 17.91 -10.80
C HIS A 362 -34.06 18.68 -11.96
N HIS A 363 -34.99 19.57 -11.63
CA HIS A 363 -35.62 20.49 -12.55
C HIS A 363 -36.12 21.73 -11.79
N ILE A 364 -36.35 22.82 -12.51
CA ILE A 364 -36.87 24.06 -11.94
C ILE A 364 -38.09 24.49 -12.75
N VAL A 365 -39.21 24.76 -12.08
CA VAL A 365 -40.40 25.35 -12.70
C VAL A 365 -40.34 26.86 -12.52
N VAL A 366 -40.29 27.61 -13.62
CA VAL A 366 -40.25 29.08 -13.60
C VAL A 366 -41.66 29.60 -13.31
N PRO A 367 -41.88 30.43 -12.27
CA PRO A 367 -43.20 30.98 -11.97
C PRO A 367 -43.71 31.96 -13.04
N ASP A 368 -45.01 31.96 -13.34
CA ASP A 368 -45.65 32.89 -14.28
C ASP A 368 -45.50 34.37 -13.86
N ALA A 369 -45.39 34.61 -12.55
CA ALA A 369 -45.15 35.95 -12.00
C ALA A 369 -43.75 36.49 -12.35
N TYR A 370 -42.82 35.63 -12.76
CA TYR A 370 -41.44 35.99 -13.07
C TYR A 370 -41.24 36.30 -14.56
N THR A 371 -41.91 35.57 -15.45
CA THR A 371 -42.00 35.84 -16.89
C THR A 371 -43.30 35.23 -17.41
N ASP A 372 -43.93 35.85 -18.41
CA ASP A 372 -45.24 35.41 -18.94
C ASP A 372 -45.17 34.13 -19.79
N HIS A 373 -43.99 33.50 -19.88
CA HIS A 373 -43.73 32.22 -20.55
C HIS A 373 -43.88 32.21 -22.08
N HIS A 374 -44.21 33.33 -22.72
CA HIS A 374 -44.37 33.42 -24.18
C HIS A 374 -43.11 33.96 -24.87
N LEU A 375 -42.78 33.47 -26.06
CA LEU A 375 -41.73 34.02 -26.92
C LEU A 375 -42.34 34.76 -28.12
N ASP A 376 -41.91 36.01 -28.31
CA ASP A 376 -42.29 36.83 -29.46
C ASP A 376 -41.53 36.41 -30.74
N SER A 377 -41.74 37.12 -31.85
CA SER A 377 -40.97 36.90 -33.09
C SER A 377 -39.47 37.21 -32.93
N HIS A 378 -39.08 37.94 -31.88
CA HIS A 378 -37.70 38.35 -31.64
C HIS A 378 -37.32 38.02 -30.19
N PHE A 379 -36.23 37.30 -29.99
CA PHE A 379 -35.71 36.99 -28.65
C PHE A 379 -34.25 36.53 -28.69
N THR A 380 -33.59 36.59 -27.53
CA THR A 380 -32.30 35.91 -27.31
C THR A 380 -32.37 35.01 -26.08
N ILE A 381 -31.96 33.75 -26.21
CA ILE A 381 -31.71 32.82 -25.10
C ILE A 381 -30.20 32.63 -24.98
N SER A 382 -29.64 32.78 -23.79
CA SER A 382 -28.19 32.68 -23.56
C SER A 382 -27.90 31.86 -22.32
N THR A 383 -26.96 30.92 -22.36
CA THR A 383 -26.56 30.13 -21.19
C THR A 383 -25.15 29.56 -21.31
N TRP A 384 -24.48 29.39 -20.18
CA TRP A 384 -23.32 28.53 -20.05
C TRP A 384 -23.79 27.10 -19.78
N MET A 385 -23.28 26.15 -20.55
CA MET A 385 -23.56 24.74 -20.38
C MET A 385 -22.26 23.94 -20.31
N LYS A 386 -22.19 23.02 -19.35
CA LYS A 386 -21.27 21.88 -19.37
C LYS A 386 -22.10 20.62 -19.30
N HIS A 387 -22.23 19.96 -20.44
CA HIS A 387 -22.96 18.71 -20.54
C HIS A 387 -22.08 17.56 -20.06
N SER A 388 -22.63 16.75 -19.15
CA SER A 388 -21.94 15.56 -18.67
C SER A 388 -22.15 14.45 -19.69
N GLY A 389 -21.23 14.30 -20.64
CA GLY A 389 -21.25 13.20 -21.58
C GLY A 389 -21.31 11.85 -20.86
N HIS A 390 -21.97 10.86 -21.48
CA HIS A 390 -22.24 9.52 -20.96
C HIS A 390 -20.99 8.78 -20.39
N ASP A 391 -19.77 9.27 -20.63
CA ASP A 391 -18.50 8.62 -20.27
C ASP A 391 -18.01 8.83 -18.82
N ASP A 392 -18.55 9.79 -18.06
CA ASP A 392 -18.08 10.04 -16.68
C ASP A 392 -18.60 9.01 -15.63
N LEU A 393 -19.43 8.05 -16.03
CA LEU A 393 -19.99 7.02 -15.13
C LEU A 393 -20.02 5.58 -15.71
N VAL A 394 -19.30 5.27 -16.79
CA VAL A 394 -19.24 3.88 -17.27
C VAL A 394 -18.13 3.10 -16.56
N THR A 395 -18.52 2.53 -15.42
CA THR A 395 -17.99 1.23 -15.03
C THR A 395 -18.16 0.27 -16.22
N LYS A 396 -17.05 -0.33 -16.66
CA LYS A 396 -17.05 -1.43 -17.63
C LYS A 396 -17.87 -2.58 -17.05
N ASP A 397 -19.17 -2.61 -17.30
CA ASP A 397 -20.01 -3.82 -17.40
C ASP A 397 -21.50 -3.47 -17.40
N THR A 398 -21.98 -2.80 -18.45
CA THR A 398 -23.36 -3.00 -18.94
C THR A 398 -23.43 -2.58 -20.41
N LYS A 399 -24.11 -3.40 -21.22
CA LYS A 399 -24.32 -3.16 -22.66
C LYS A 399 -24.95 -1.79 -22.91
N PRO A 400 -24.55 -1.05 -23.97
CA PRO A 400 -25.08 0.26 -24.29
C PRO A 400 -26.48 0.10 -24.89
N HIS A 401 -27.50 0.23 -24.05
CA HIS A 401 -28.89 0.37 -24.51
C HIS A 401 -29.47 1.64 -23.90
N HIS A 402 -29.04 2.81 -24.37
CA HIS A 402 -29.85 4.04 -24.41
C HIS A 402 -29.27 5.00 -25.47
N HIS A 403 -29.40 4.64 -26.75
CA HIS A 403 -29.43 5.64 -27.82
C HIS A 403 -30.80 6.35 -27.75
N GLY A 404 -30.84 7.69 -27.69
CA GLY A 404 -32.01 8.46 -28.16
C GLY A 404 -32.90 9.20 -27.16
N ASN A 405 -32.44 9.54 -25.95
CA ASN A 405 -33.24 10.42 -25.06
C ASN A 405 -32.90 11.90 -25.28
N LYS A 406 -33.91 12.76 -25.20
CA LYS A 406 -33.75 14.22 -25.23
C LYS A 406 -33.37 14.69 -23.83
N GLU A 407 -32.52 15.70 -23.73
CA GLU A 407 -32.11 16.31 -22.47
C GLU A 407 -32.38 17.80 -22.51
N HIS A 408 -33.43 18.25 -21.80
CA HIS A 408 -33.93 19.61 -21.92
C HIS A 408 -33.22 20.58 -21.00
N LEU A 409 -32.55 21.57 -21.58
CA LEU A 409 -32.07 22.74 -20.85
C LEU A 409 -33.25 23.62 -20.45
N LEU A 410 -34.16 23.85 -21.39
CA LEU A 410 -35.36 24.68 -21.21
C LEU A 410 -36.52 24.07 -22.01
N CYS A 411 -37.71 23.95 -21.42
CA CYS A 411 -38.91 23.47 -22.09
C CYS A 411 -40.15 24.26 -21.68
N MET A 412 -40.91 24.75 -22.65
CA MET A 412 -42.26 25.27 -22.46
C MET A 412 -43.28 24.31 -23.05
N SER A 413 -44.22 23.87 -22.21
CA SER A 413 -45.23 22.87 -22.60
C SER A 413 -46.56 23.06 -21.88
N ASP A 414 -47.63 22.67 -22.56
CA ASP A 414 -48.98 22.71 -22.01
C ASP A 414 -49.23 21.72 -20.86
N GLY A 415 -50.20 22.08 -20.02
CA GLY A 415 -50.81 21.22 -19.01
C GLY A 415 -52.10 20.55 -19.47
N ASP A 416 -52.96 20.20 -18.51
CA ASP A 416 -54.33 19.70 -18.73
C ASP A 416 -54.44 18.52 -19.70
N GLY A 417 -53.56 17.52 -19.56
CA GLY A 417 -53.58 16.33 -20.42
C GLY A 417 -53.01 16.56 -21.83
N MET A 418 -52.51 17.77 -22.13
CA MET A 418 -51.93 18.12 -23.43
C MET A 418 -50.40 18.10 -23.36
N ASN A 419 -49.74 17.67 -24.44
CA ASN A 419 -48.27 17.56 -24.54
C ASN A 419 -47.69 18.45 -25.65
N ARG A 420 -48.26 19.64 -25.85
CA ARG A 420 -47.80 20.55 -26.90
C ARG A 420 -46.67 21.41 -26.33
N HIS A 421 -45.45 21.16 -26.80
CA HIS A 421 -44.30 22.03 -26.57
C HIS A 421 -44.40 23.29 -27.45
N HIS A 422 -44.38 24.49 -26.86
CA HIS A 422 -44.33 25.76 -27.59
C HIS A 422 -42.90 26.11 -27.97
N TYR A 423 -41.95 25.92 -27.07
CA TYR A 423 -40.54 26.00 -27.40
C TYR A 423 -39.70 25.13 -26.47
N ALA A 424 -38.55 24.71 -26.93
CA ALA A 424 -37.61 23.93 -26.14
C ALA A 424 -36.18 24.08 -26.65
N LEU A 425 -35.22 24.16 -25.74
CA LEU A 425 -33.79 24.03 -26.00
C LEU A 425 -33.30 22.75 -25.35
N PHE A 426 -32.79 21.81 -26.12
CA PHE A 426 -32.39 20.50 -25.62
C PHE A 426 -31.21 19.92 -26.38
N VAL A 427 -30.47 19.04 -25.71
CA VAL A 427 -29.45 18.20 -26.32
C VAL A 427 -30.09 16.89 -26.77
N HIS A 428 -29.71 16.42 -27.96
CA HIS A 428 -30.09 15.10 -28.45
C HIS A 428 -28.91 14.47 -29.19
N ASN A 429 -28.29 13.47 -28.56
CA ASN A 429 -27.01 12.90 -28.97
C ASN A 429 -25.91 13.98 -28.98
N SER A 430 -25.39 14.37 -30.15
CA SER A 430 -24.41 15.46 -30.32
C SER A 430 -25.00 16.71 -30.96
N LYS A 431 -26.34 16.80 -31.01
CA LYS A 431 -27.03 17.95 -31.58
C LYS A 431 -27.56 18.84 -30.46
N LEU A 432 -27.29 20.14 -30.55
CA LEU A 432 -28.07 21.17 -29.85
C LEU A 432 -29.31 21.45 -30.70
N VAL A 433 -30.49 21.36 -30.11
CA VAL A 433 -31.76 21.49 -30.83
C VAL A 433 -32.61 22.56 -30.18
N PHE A 434 -33.10 23.47 -31.01
CA PHE A 434 -34.11 24.44 -30.62
C PHE A 434 -35.42 24.17 -31.37
N LEU A 435 -36.49 23.97 -30.61
CA LEU A 435 -37.87 23.85 -31.09
C LEU A 435 -38.61 25.16 -30.80
N LEU A 436 -39.37 25.66 -31.76
CA LEU A 436 -40.32 26.76 -31.60
C LEU A 436 -41.56 26.50 -32.46
N ARG A 437 -42.70 26.34 -31.81
CA ARG A 437 -44.02 26.25 -32.43
C ARG A 437 -44.90 27.32 -31.83
N ARG A 438 -45.38 28.20 -32.70
CA ARG A 438 -46.14 29.39 -32.30
C ARG A 438 -47.63 29.12 -32.47
N GLU A 439 -48.43 29.63 -31.54
CA GLU A 439 -49.86 29.81 -31.79
C GLU A 439 -50.05 31.06 -32.66
N SER A 440 -50.81 30.95 -33.75
CA SER A 440 -51.17 32.11 -34.58
C SER A 440 -52.67 32.38 -34.46
N SER A 441 -53.00 33.67 -34.34
CA SER A 441 -54.38 34.15 -34.41
C SER A 441 -54.88 34.34 -35.84
N ASP A 442 -53.99 34.27 -36.83
CA ASP A 442 -54.35 34.33 -38.25
C ASP A 442 -54.64 32.91 -38.77
N PRO A 443 -55.88 32.60 -39.20
CA PRO A 443 -56.22 31.28 -39.75
C PRO A 443 -55.38 30.89 -40.97
N ALA A 444 -54.91 31.86 -41.77
CA ALA A 444 -54.07 31.57 -42.92
C ALA A 444 -52.69 31.04 -42.53
N ASP A 445 -52.18 31.47 -41.37
CA ASP A 445 -50.88 31.04 -40.85
C ASP A 445 -50.92 29.61 -40.31
N LEU A 446 -52.08 29.14 -39.84
CA LEU A 446 -52.26 27.77 -39.33
C LEU A 446 -52.24 26.72 -40.45
N GLU A 447 -52.40 27.15 -41.71
CA GLU A 447 -52.43 26.29 -42.88
C GLU A 447 -51.08 26.21 -43.64
N VAL A 448 -50.01 26.79 -43.10
CA VAL A 448 -48.68 26.83 -43.74
C VAL A 448 -47.61 26.27 -42.80
N PHE A 449 -46.80 25.34 -43.32
CA PHE A 449 -45.58 24.87 -42.65
C PHE A 449 -44.61 26.03 -42.42
N LYS A 450 -44.11 26.15 -41.19
CA LYS A 450 -43.14 27.17 -40.80
C LYS A 450 -41.91 26.51 -40.16
N PRO A 451 -40.73 27.15 -40.25
CA PRO A 451 -39.55 26.69 -39.51
C PRO A 451 -39.87 26.52 -38.04
N ALA A 452 -39.65 25.31 -37.53
CA ALA A 452 -40.07 24.92 -36.19
C ALA A 452 -38.96 24.25 -35.40
N GLU A 453 -37.99 23.61 -36.05
CA GLU A 453 -36.88 22.96 -35.36
C GLU A 453 -35.54 23.25 -36.04
N TRP A 454 -34.58 23.75 -35.29
CA TRP A 454 -33.21 24.04 -35.72
C TRP A 454 -32.26 23.12 -34.97
N ARG A 455 -31.43 22.37 -35.70
CA ARG A 455 -30.52 21.35 -35.14
C ARG A 455 -29.10 21.64 -35.57
N TRP A 456 -28.20 21.86 -34.62
CA TRP A 456 -26.76 22.01 -34.87
C TRP A 456 -26.01 20.81 -34.34
N LEU A 457 -25.24 20.12 -35.19
CA LEU A 457 -24.24 19.15 -34.78
C LEU A 457 -22.99 19.90 -34.31
N LEU A 458 -22.65 19.80 -33.02
CA LEU A 458 -21.59 20.58 -32.38
C LEU A 458 -20.70 19.65 -31.56
N ASP A 459 -19.39 19.77 -31.73
CA ASP A 459 -18.42 19.00 -30.94
C ASP A 459 -18.44 19.45 -29.47
N GLU A 460 -18.64 20.75 -29.25
CA GLU A 460 -18.69 21.42 -27.95
C GLU A 460 -19.78 20.87 -27.02
N VAL A 461 -20.86 20.28 -27.58
CA VAL A 461 -21.97 19.74 -26.78
C VAL A 461 -21.55 18.52 -25.96
N ASN A 462 -20.55 17.74 -26.42
CA ASN A 462 -20.19 16.46 -25.81
C ASN A 462 -18.71 16.37 -25.40
N ASP A 463 -17.96 17.48 -25.41
CA ASP A 463 -16.54 17.47 -25.07
C ASP A 463 -16.26 17.52 -23.55
N GLY A 464 -17.32 17.57 -22.73
CA GLY A 464 -17.27 17.61 -21.27
C GLY A 464 -16.73 18.93 -20.72
N ARG A 465 -16.74 20.02 -21.51
CA ARG A 465 -16.25 21.34 -21.10
C ARG A 465 -17.38 22.36 -21.05
N TRP A 466 -17.08 23.50 -20.43
CA TRP A 466 -17.97 24.64 -20.39
C TRP A 466 -17.91 25.40 -21.70
N HIS A 467 -19.08 25.63 -22.29
CA HIS A 467 -19.26 26.46 -23.47
C HIS A 467 -20.44 27.41 -23.26
N HIS A 468 -20.35 28.60 -23.85
CA HIS A 468 -21.45 29.55 -23.86
C HIS A 468 -22.26 29.44 -25.14
N TYR A 469 -23.56 29.24 -25.02
CA TYR A 469 -24.49 29.16 -26.14
C TYR A 469 -25.44 30.34 -26.10
N ALA A 470 -25.53 31.09 -27.21
CA ALA A 470 -26.51 32.15 -27.39
C ALA A 470 -27.30 31.94 -28.68
N LEU A 471 -28.62 31.84 -28.55
CA LEU A 471 -29.58 31.72 -29.65
C LEU A 471 -30.27 33.07 -29.80
N SER A 472 -30.11 33.73 -30.95
CA SER A 472 -30.79 34.98 -31.29
C SER A 472 -31.76 34.74 -32.45
N MET A 473 -33.04 34.89 -32.17
CA MET A 473 -34.15 34.69 -33.11
C MET A 473 -34.64 36.04 -33.62
N ASP A 474 -34.63 36.22 -34.93
CA ASP A 474 -35.38 37.22 -35.68
C ASP A 474 -36.27 36.44 -36.68
N PHE A 475 -37.39 35.87 -36.20
CA PHE A 475 -38.12 34.82 -36.91
C PHE A 475 -38.42 35.20 -38.38
N PRO A 476 -38.09 34.33 -39.36
CA PRO A 476 -37.69 32.93 -39.22
C PRO A 476 -36.17 32.67 -39.08
N GLU A 477 -35.35 33.72 -39.00
CA GLU A 477 -33.90 33.58 -38.94
C GLU A 477 -33.42 33.34 -37.50
N LEU A 478 -32.72 32.21 -37.29
CA LEU A 478 -32.13 31.87 -36.00
C LEU A 478 -30.60 31.79 -36.12
N ARG A 479 -29.91 32.61 -35.33
CA ARG A 479 -28.45 32.62 -35.23
C ARG A 479 -28.02 31.93 -33.93
N LEU A 480 -27.05 31.04 -34.03
CA LEU A 480 -26.39 30.43 -32.87
C LEU A 480 -24.96 31.00 -32.76
N LEU A 481 -24.61 31.45 -31.56
CA LEU A 481 -23.24 31.78 -31.20
C LEU A 481 -22.74 30.80 -30.14
N VAL A 482 -21.56 30.24 -30.36
CA VAL A 482 -20.83 29.39 -29.40
C VAL A 482 -19.55 30.12 -29.00
N ASP A 483 -19.35 30.35 -27.71
CA ASP A 483 -18.21 31.10 -27.14
C ASP A 483 -17.98 32.46 -27.84
N GLY A 484 -19.09 33.17 -28.12
CA GLY A 484 -19.09 34.47 -28.78
C GLY A 484 -18.89 34.43 -30.30
N LYS A 485 -18.68 33.26 -30.90
CA LYS A 485 -18.50 33.12 -32.36
C LYS A 485 -19.77 32.61 -33.01
N VAL A 486 -20.16 33.24 -34.11
CA VAL A 486 -21.29 32.79 -34.92
C VAL A 486 -20.97 31.41 -35.50
N VAL A 487 -21.87 30.45 -35.31
CA VAL A 487 -21.77 29.11 -35.91
C VAL A 487 -22.21 29.21 -37.37
N GLU A 488 -21.28 28.97 -38.29
CA GLU A 488 -21.59 28.92 -39.72
C GLU A 488 -22.34 27.62 -40.05
N ALA A 489 -23.62 27.75 -40.37
CA ALA A 489 -24.48 26.65 -40.77
C ALA A 489 -24.14 26.15 -42.18
N ASN A 490 -23.97 24.84 -42.34
CA ASN A 490 -23.74 24.15 -43.60
C ASN A 490 -24.50 22.81 -43.63
N GLN A 491 -24.39 22.07 -44.74
CA GLN A 491 -25.13 20.81 -44.93
C GLN A 491 -24.70 19.68 -43.99
N ASP A 492 -23.50 19.75 -43.43
CA ASP A 492 -22.94 18.70 -42.56
C ASP A 492 -23.28 18.94 -41.09
N ASN A 493 -23.43 20.21 -40.67
CA ASN A 493 -23.59 20.58 -39.27
C ASN A 493 -24.96 21.16 -38.90
N PHE A 494 -25.85 21.43 -39.87
CA PHE A 494 -27.12 22.10 -39.61
C PHE A 494 -28.30 21.50 -40.37
N GLU A 495 -29.41 21.30 -39.66
CA GLU A 495 -30.70 20.88 -40.22
C GLU A 495 -31.81 21.80 -39.69
N MET A 496 -32.71 22.21 -40.58
CA MET A 496 -33.93 22.94 -40.24
C MET A 496 -35.14 22.12 -40.68
N LEU A 497 -36.11 21.96 -39.80
CA LEU A 497 -37.36 21.26 -40.08
C LEU A 497 -38.54 22.21 -39.90
N ASP A 498 -39.45 22.13 -40.86
CA ASP A 498 -40.72 22.83 -40.79
C ASP A 498 -41.77 21.94 -40.11
N ASP A 499 -42.67 22.55 -39.34
CA ASP A 499 -43.81 21.88 -38.71
C ASP A 499 -45.05 22.79 -38.78
N TRP A 500 -46.20 22.21 -38.48
CA TRP A 500 -47.45 22.95 -38.32
C TRP A 500 -47.40 23.85 -37.08
N PRO A 501 -47.85 25.11 -37.19
CA PRO A 501 -48.09 25.95 -36.02
C PRO A 501 -49.09 25.30 -35.04
N LEU A 502 -49.04 25.73 -33.78
CA LEU A 502 -49.98 25.23 -32.79
C LEU A 502 -51.36 25.88 -33.01
N HIS A 503 -52.39 25.06 -33.15
CA HIS A 503 -53.77 25.56 -33.20
C HIS A 503 -54.21 26.02 -31.80
N PRO A 504 -54.77 27.23 -31.64
CA PRO A 504 -55.32 27.67 -30.36
C PRO A 504 -56.35 26.68 -29.80
N THR A 505 -56.37 26.46 -28.49
CA THR A 505 -57.32 25.56 -27.85
C THR A 505 -57.78 26.07 -26.50
N ASP A 506 -59.10 26.03 -26.26
CA ASP A 506 -59.69 26.38 -24.96
C ASP A 506 -59.53 25.27 -23.90
N LYS A 507 -58.88 24.15 -24.26
CA LYS A 507 -58.69 22.99 -23.37
C LYS A 507 -57.50 23.14 -22.42
N VAL A 508 -56.58 24.06 -22.72
CA VAL A 508 -55.36 24.29 -21.95
C VAL A 508 -55.56 25.55 -21.11
N HIS A 509 -55.50 25.40 -19.79
CA HIS A 509 -55.67 26.48 -18.82
C HIS A 509 -54.35 26.92 -18.20
N TYR A 510 -53.29 26.11 -18.32
CA TYR A 510 -51.95 26.45 -17.86
C TYR A 510 -50.87 25.81 -18.74
N SER A 511 -49.71 26.45 -18.77
CA SER A 511 -48.48 25.91 -19.33
C SER A 511 -47.38 25.93 -18.26
N LYS A 512 -46.25 25.26 -18.52
CA LYS A 512 -45.11 25.21 -17.60
C LYS A 512 -43.81 25.46 -18.33
N LEU A 513 -43.06 26.46 -17.87
CA LEU A 513 -41.66 26.67 -18.22
C LEU A 513 -40.78 25.91 -17.24
N VAL A 514 -40.02 24.97 -17.77
CA VAL A 514 -39.18 24.07 -16.98
C VAL A 514 -37.74 24.17 -17.44
N ILE A 515 -36.81 24.30 -16.50
CA ILE A 515 -35.37 24.26 -16.73
C ILE A 515 -34.86 22.89 -16.25
N GLY A 516 -34.00 22.26 -17.04
CA GLY A 516 -33.40 20.96 -16.70
C GLY A 516 -34.31 19.74 -16.90
N ALA A 517 -35.52 19.91 -17.42
CA ALA A 517 -36.44 18.85 -17.81
C ALA A 517 -37.54 19.40 -18.72
N CYS A 518 -38.46 18.54 -19.17
CA CYS A 518 -39.69 18.95 -19.81
C CYS A 518 -40.93 18.39 -19.11
N TRP A 519 -41.98 19.21 -18.98
CA TRP A 519 -43.26 18.77 -18.44
C TRP A 519 -44.07 18.00 -19.49
N LYS A 520 -44.60 16.84 -19.10
CA LYS A 520 -45.48 16.01 -19.92
C LYS A 520 -46.89 16.11 -19.35
N GLY A 521 -47.67 17.10 -19.80
CA GLY A 521 -49.05 17.33 -19.37
C GLY A 521 -50.00 16.15 -19.52
N LEU A 522 -49.79 15.21 -20.47
CA LEU A 522 -50.58 13.98 -20.60
C LEU A 522 -50.38 13.03 -19.42
N ASP A 523 -49.13 12.87 -18.99
CA ASP A 523 -48.72 11.93 -17.95
C ASP A 523 -48.59 12.60 -16.57
N GLU A 524 -48.76 13.92 -16.52
CA GLU A 524 -48.55 14.78 -15.36
C GLU A 524 -47.18 14.57 -14.68
N THR A 525 -46.14 14.35 -15.49
CA THR A 525 -44.78 14.06 -15.01
C THR A 525 -43.72 14.92 -15.69
N PHE A 526 -42.56 15.06 -15.03
CA PHE A 526 -41.36 15.61 -15.65
C PHE A 526 -40.54 14.47 -16.27
N ALA A 527 -40.07 14.69 -17.50
CA ALA A 527 -39.26 13.73 -18.22
C ALA A 527 -38.14 14.44 -19.01
N ASP A 528 -37.27 13.66 -19.65
CA ASP A 528 -36.21 14.17 -20.51
C ASP A 528 -35.26 15.14 -19.75
N HIS A 529 -34.90 14.75 -18.53
CA HIS A 529 -34.07 15.53 -17.60
C HIS A 529 -32.66 15.72 -18.15
N PHE A 530 -32.12 16.92 -18.00
CA PHE A 530 -30.76 17.28 -18.40
C PHE A 530 -29.72 16.77 -17.40
N GLN A 531 -28.60 16.26 -17.90
CA GLN A 531 -27.46 15.86 -17.08
C GLN A 531 -26.25 16.77 -17.32
N GLY A 532 -25.87 17.52 -16.29
CA GLY A 532 -24.72 18.41 -16.36
C GLY A 532 -24.93 19.66 -15.56
N TYR A 533 -24.36 20.75 -16.05
CA TYR A 533 -24.31 22.01 -15.32
C TYR A 533 -24.75 23.16 -16.22
N LEU A 534 -25.58 24.04 -15.66
CA LEU A 534 -26.00 25.29 -16.31
C LEU A 534 -25.64 26.49 -15.43
N ALA A 535 -25.32 27.61 -16.08
CA ALA A 535 -25.14 28.89 -15.41
C ALA A 535 -25.59 30.04 -16.32
N GLY A 536 -26.04 31.14 -15.72
CA GLY A 536 -26.41 32.37 -16.43
C GLY A 536 -27.45 32.19 -17.54
N LEU A 537 -28.42 31.28 -17.37
CA LEU A 537 -29.51 31.08 -18.33
C LEU A 537 -30.41 32.31 -18.34
N SER A 538 -30.39 33.05 -19.44
CA SER A 538 -31.12 34.31 -19.58
C SER A 538 -31.98 34.34 -20.84
N LEU A 539 -33.07 35.10 -20.77
CA LEU A 539 -34.04 35.28 -21.83
C LEU A 539 -34.33 36.77 -22.04
N LEU A 540 -33.96 37.29 -23.21
CA LEU A 540 -34.33 38.61 -23.69
C LEU A 540 -35.49 38.48 -24.65
N LYS A 541 -36.64 39.05 -24.33
CA LYS A 541 -37.85 38.97 -25.17
C LYS A 541 -38.09 40.23 -25.99
N GLY A 542 -38.79 40.08 -27.11
CA GLY A 542 -39.24 41.19 -27.97
C GLY A 542 -38.13 41.82 -28.82
N ARG A 543 -36.86 41.44 -28.63
CA ARG A 543 -35.68 41.89 -29.37
C ARG A 543 -34.54 40.88 -29.25
N THR A 544 -33.53 41.01 -30.10
CA THR A 544 -32.29 40.24 -30.01
C THR A 544 -31.15 41.04 -29.39
N GLU A 545 -30.28 40.37 -28.65
CA GLU A 545 -29.00 40.91 -28.21
C GLU A 545 -28.04 41.01 -29.41
N SER A 546 -27.19 42.03 -29.44
CA SER A 546 -26.25 42.21 -30.57
C SER A 546 -25.05 41.26 -30.48
N ASP A 547 -24.53 40.81 -31.62
CA ASP A 547 -23.34 39.94 -31.67
C ASP A 547 -22.13 40.55 -30.94
N LYS A 548 -21.99 41.89 -30.98
CA LYS A 548 -20.94 42.62 -30.25
C LYS A 548 -21.08 42.48 -28.74
N VAL A 549 -22.31 42.54 -28.23
CA VAL A 549 -22.59 42.36 -26.80
C VAL A 549 -22.30 40.91 -26.41
N ILE A 550 -22.79 39.93 -27.18
CA ILE A 550 -22.56 38.51 -26.90
C ILE A 550 -21.05 38.19 -26.95
N GLN A 551 -20.29 38.75 -27.89
CA GLN A 551 -18.83 38.64 -27.93
C GLN A 551 -18.17 39.30 -26.71
N CYS A 552 -18.61 40.48 -26.31
CA CYS A 552 -18.09 41.17 -25.13
C CYS A 552 -18.32 40.35 -23.84
N LEU A 553 -19.48 39.72 -23.70
CA LEU A 553 -19.80 38.86 -22.55
C LEU A 553 -18.96 37.57 -22.49
N ASN A 554 -18.34 37.18 -23.62
CA ASN A 554 -17.57 35.94 -23.76
C ASN A 554 -16.05 36.15 -23.88
N ASN A 555 -15.59 37.34 -24.22
CA ASN A 555 -14.16 37.62 -24.41
C ASN A 555 -13.50 37.97 -23.07
N CYS A 556 -12.47 37.20 -22.71
CA CYS A 556 -11.53 37.56 -21.66
C CYS A 556 -10.59 38.70 -22.09
N GLN A 557 -10.26 39.59 -21.15
CA GLN A 557 -9.19 40.58 -21.32
C GLN A 557 -7.82 40.05 -20.90
N GLU A 558 -7.72 38.89 -20.22
CA GLU A 558 -6.43 38.35 -19.80
C GLU A 558 -5.64 37.79 -20.98
N ASN A 559 -4.40 38.25 -21.11
CA ASN A 559 -3.42 37.70 -22.04
C ASN A 559 -2.16 37.25 -21.27
N LEU A 560 -1.52 36.20 -21.76
CA LEU A 560 -0.17 35.83 -21.34
C LEU A 560 0.81 36.64 -22.20
N GLU A 561 1.40 37.69 -21.64
CA GLU A 561 2.41 38.50 -22.35
C GLU A 561 3.81 37.90 -22.17
N PHE A 562 4.50 37.65 -23.29
CA PHE A 562 5.89 37.20 -23.32
C PHE A 562 6.78 38.37 -23.74
N THR A 563 7.50 38.99 -22.80
CA THR A 563 8.49 40.04 -23.12
C THR A 563 9.92 39.51 -23.02
N ASP A 564 10.73 39.82 -24.04
CA ASP A 564 12.19 39.60 -24.15
C ASP A 564 12.72 38.15 -24.13
N LEU A 565 12.42 37.38 -25.18
CA LEU A 565 13.15 36.13 -25.49
C LEU A 565 14.54 36.37 -26.10
N GLU A 566 14.80 37.54 -26.68
CA GLU A 566 16.01 37.80 -27.50
C GLU A 566 17.18 38.47 -26.75
N ASN A 567 16.96 38.99 -25.54
CA ASN A 567 17.99 39.76 -24.80
C ASN A 567 18.55 39.08 -23.54
N MET A 568 18.37 37.77 -23.34
CA MET A 568 18.81 37.10 -22.09
C MET A 568 20.21 36.45 -22.18
N PRO A 569 21.20 36.86 -21.35
CA PRO A 569 22.45 36.14 -21.22
C PRO A 569 22.25 34.83 -20.43
N SER A 570 22.98 33.80 -20.84
CA SER A 570 22.92 32.45 -20.26
C SER A 570 23.14 32.44 -18.74
N GLY A 571 22.19 31.89 -17.99
CA GLY A 571 22.40 31.52 -16.58
C GLY A 571 21.61 32.29 -15.52
N THR A 572 20.61 33.10 -15.88
CA THR A 572 19.67 33.66 -14.88
C THR A 572 18.29 33.80 -15.50
N VAL A 573 17.31 33.03 -15.02
CA VAL A 573 15.91 33.22 -15.41
C VAL A 573 15.29 34.24 -14.45
N ARG A 574 15.10 35.46 -14.91
CA ARG A 574 14.12 36.41 -14.34
C ARG A 574 12.81 36.19 -15.09
N LEU A 575 11.80 35.65 -14.41
CA LEU A 575 10.45 35.46 -14.96
C LEU A 575 9.55 36.66 -14.68
N THR A 576 9.85 37.86 -15.14
CA THR A 576 8.87 38.97 -15.03
C THR A 576 7.64 38.63 -15.88
N LYS A 577 6.54 38.20 -15.25
CA LYS A 577 5.26 37.89 -15.92
C LYS A 577 4.22 38.93 -15.56
N ARG A 578 3.83 39.75 -16.52
CA ARG A 578 2.76 40.74 -16.37
C ARG A 578 1.40 40.10 -16.63
N LEU A 579 0.46 40.35 -15.73
CA LEU A 579 -0.97 40.27 -16.01
C LEU A 579 -1.40 41.72 -16.26
N LEU A 580 -2.04 42.00 -17.38
CA LEU A 580 -2.65 43.28 -17.66
C LEU A 580 -4.18 43.10 -17.61
N ILE A 581 -4.83 43.97 -16.85
CA ILE A 581 -6.25 44.32 -16.99
C ILE A 581 -6.26 45.71 -17.63
#